data_AF-A0A6G1RBR1-F1
#
_entry.id   AF-A0A6G1RBR1-F1
#
_cell.length_a   1.000
_cell.length_b   1.000
_cell.length_c   1.000
_cell.angle_alpha   90.00
_cell.angle_beta   90.00
_cell.angle_gamma   90.00
#
_symmetry.space_group_name_H-M   'P 1'
#
loop_
_entity.id
_entity.type
_entity.pdbx_description
1 polymer ?
#
loop_
_entity_poly.entity_id
_entity_poly.type
_entity_poly.pdbx_seq_one_letter_code
_entity_poly.pdbx_strand_id
1 'polypeptide(L)'
;RCAHPPSACGPPSTHLLRSRDDGRSWDPPQNLSGVLGGEVFAPGPGYGIQKQLPPARGRLVFCGHGTPRRDGVTLLLSDDGGGSWRRGGVLPSIPFGEPPRPRDFTPDECQPYELPDGSLAVNIRNQNGFRCRCRLVARSWDGGDTLPPSSVTPLPQLPDPAVAAGVLLTRGVLFFSNPASTSQRVNLTLRWSFDNGSTWWGRGLRVWAGPSGYSSMAAPPPGPAPPLLYLIYEKGRNHPTETVSLATISLAGDP
;
A
#
# COMPACT_ATOMS: atom_id res chain seq x y z
N ARG A 1 -22.71 5.69 -0.47
CA ARG A 1 -22.69 7.07 0.08
C ARG A 1 -21.23 7.49 0.21
N CYS A 2 -20.91 8.76 -0.09
CA CYS A 2 -19.55 9.25 -0.40
C CYS A 2 -18.49 8.95 0.67
N ALA A 3 -17.26 8.64 0.24
CA ALA A 3 -16.11 8.40 1.12
C ALA A 3 -15.69 9.64 1.94
N HIS A 4 -16.03 10.85 1.47
CA HIS A 4 -15.73 12.13 2.14
C HIS A 4 -16.85 13.17 1.95
N PRO A 5 -17.93 13.17 2.76
CA PRO A 5 -18.96 14.21 2.70
C PRO A 5 -18.83 15.26 3.84
N PRO A 6 -19.39 16.48 3.67
CA PRO A 6 -19.07 17.59 4.56
C PRO A 6 -19.69 17.57 5.96
N SER A 7 -20.80 16.87 6.24
CA SER A 7 -21.40 16.93 7.61
C SER A 7 -22.67 16.11 7.92
N ALA A 8 -23.34 15.43 6.98
CA ALA A 8 -24.71 14.90 7.24
C ALA A 8 -24.94 13.39 7.01
N CYS A 9 -23.88 12.61 6.81
CA CYS A 9 -23.98 11.16 6.72
C CYS A 9 -23.11 10.54 7.81
N GLY A 10 -23.59 9.47 8.45
CA GLY A 10 -22.73 8.62 9.28
C GLY A 10 -21.49 8.16 8.50
N PRO A 11 -20.48 7.60 9.20
CA PRO A 11 -19.20 7.25 8.60
C PRO A 11 -19.39 6.38 7.35
N PRO A 12 -18.63 6.60 6.26
CA PRO A 12 -18.67 5.74 5.09
C PRO A 12 -18.49 4.27 5.48
N SER A 13 -19.31 3.43 4.86
CA SER A 13 -19.28 1.98 5.09
C SER A 13 -18.21 1.31 4.24
N THR A 14 -17.43 0.41 4.83
CA THR A 14 -16.46 -0.43 4.11
C THR A 14 -17.14 -1.72 3.67
N HIS A 15 -17.00 -2.07 2.40
CA HIS A 15 -17.58 -3.29 1.84
C HIS A 15 -16.52 -4.17 1.20
N LEU A 16 -16.73 -5.48 1.28
CA LEU A 16 -15.98 -6.51 0.58
C LEU A 16 -16.87 -7.13 -0.51
N LEU A 17 -16.30 -7.28 -1.70
CA LEU A 17 -16.86 -8.04 -2.81
C LEU A 17 -15.95 -9.22 -3.07
N ARG A 18 -16.50 -10.38 -3.42
CA ARG A 18 -15.73 -11.59 -3.74
C ARG A 18 -16.13 -12.11 -5.10
N SER A 19 -15.15 -12.50 -5.89
CA SER A 19 -15.36 -13.30 -7.09
C SER A 19 -14.93 -14.74 -6.83
N ARG A 20 -15.64 -15.69 -7.44
CA ARG A 20 -15.37 -17.15 -7.38
C ARG A 20 -15.14 -17.75 -8.78
N ASP A 21 -15.02 -16.90 -9.79
CA ASP A 21 -15.03 -17.25 -11.21
C ASP A 21 -13.97 -16.46 -12.02
N ASP A 22 -12.80 -16.23 -11.40
CA ASP A 22 -11.67 -15.45 -11.94
C ASP A 22 -12.02 -13.99 -12.29
N GLY A 23 -12.84 -13.34 -11.46
CA GLY A 23 -13.18 -11.92 -11.59
C GLY A 23 -14.28 -11.61 -12.61
N ARG A 24 -14.97 -12.63 -13.14
CA ARG A 24 -16.05 -12.45 -14.12
C ARG A 24 -17.34 -11.92 -13.47
N SER A 25 -17.65 -12.38 -12.25
CA SER A 25 -18.78 -11.92 -11.45
C SER A 25 -18.40 -11.75 -9.99
N TRP A 26 -19.25 -11.03 -9.24
CA TRP A 26 -19.00 -10.65 -7.85
C TRP A 26 -20.23 -10.91 -6.98
N ASP A 27 -19.99 -11.50 -5.81
CA ASP A 27 -20.98 -11.68 -4.75
C ASP A 27 -21.55 -10.30 -4.31
N PRO A 28 -22.78 -10.23 -3.76
CA PRO A 28 -23.30 -9.01 -3.13
C PRO A 28 -22.34 -8.46 -2.05
N PRO A 29 -22.31 -7.13 -1.85
CA PRO A 29 -21.36 -6.50 -0.95
C PRO A 29 -21.57 -6.92 0.51
N GLN A 30 -20.52 -7.46 1.14
CA GLN A 30 -20.47 -7.75 2.58
C GLN A 30 -20.00 -6.51 3.33
N ASN A 31 -20.80 -6.01 4.28
CA ASN A 31 -20.43 -4.84 5.07
C ASN A 31 -19.46 -5.21 6.20
N LEU A 32 -18.27 -4.60 6.19
CA LEU A 32 -17.20 -4.81 7.19
C LEU A 32 -17.13 -3.71 8.26
N SER A 33 -18.00 -2.68 8.22
CA SER A 33 -17.95 -1.55 9.16
C SER A 33 -18.06 -1.94 10.62
N GLY A 34 -18.76 -3.03 10.95
CA GLY A 34 -18.85 -3.55 12.32
C GLY A 34 -17.51 -4.03 12.86
N VAL A 35 -16.68 -4.67 12.02
CA VAL A 35 -15.32 -5.13 12.38
C VAL A 35 -14.42 -3.95 12.72
N LEU A 36 -14.67 -2.82 12.08
CA LEU A 36 -13.90 -1.58 12.21
C LEU A 36 -14.37 -0.69 13.38
N GLY A 37 -15.35 -1.14 14.16
CA GLY A 37 -15.88 -0.38 15.29
C GLY A 37 -16.67 0.87 14.88
N GLY A 38 -17.18 0.93 13.65
CA GLY A 38 -17.90 2.09 13.12
C GLY A 38 -17.02 3.29 12.76
N GLU A 39 -15.70 3.19 12.89
CA GLU A 39 -14.77 4.22 12.41
C GLU A 39 -14.66 4.19 10.88
N VAL A 40 -14.21 5.31 10.31
CA VAL A 40 -13.90 5.38 8.88
C VAL A 40 -12.65 4.57 8.61
N PHE A 41 -12.76 3.69 7.62
CA PHE A 41 -11.65 2.92 7.07
C PHE A 41 -11.68 3.08 5.56
N ALA A 42 -10.64 3.67 5.01
CA ALA A 42 -10.37 3.65 3.59
C ALA A 42 -9.36 2.53 3.32
N PRO A 43 -9.76 1.46 2.58
CA PRO A 43 -8.84 0.42 2.16
C PRO A 43 -7.61 1.04 1.47
N GLY A 44 -6.41 0.64 1.89
CA GLY A 44 -5.16 1.06 1.26
C GLY A 44 -5.19 0.70 -0.23
N PRO A 45 -5.06 1.68 -1.14
CA PRO A 45 -5.14 1.43 -2.57
C PRO A 45 -4.00 0.50 -3.03
N GLY A 46 -4.33 -0.38 -3.99
CA GLY A 46 -3.42 -1.44 -4.42
C GLY A 46 -4.01 -2.81 -4.08
N TYR A 47 -3.32 -3.60 -3.27
CA TYR A 47 -3.76 -4.95 -2.89
C TYR A 47 -3.30 -5.35 -1.48
N GLY A 48 -4.00 -6.34 -0.92
CA GLY A 48 -3.55 -7.10 0.26
C GLY A 48 -2.85 -8.40 -0.15
N ILE A 49 -2.27 -9.09 0.81
CA ILE A 49 -1.51 -10.33 0.57
C ILE A 49 -2.14 -11.52 1.28
N GLN A 50 -1.81 -12.72 0.82
CA GLN A 50 -1.94 -13.94 1.62
C GLN A 50 -0.55 -14.36 2.08
N LYS A 51 -0.35 -14.48 3.39
CA LYS A 51 0.92 -14.93 3.96
C LYS A 51 1.27 -16.34 3.49
N GLN A 52 2.52 -16.52 3.12
CA GLN A 52 3.10 -17.79 2.67
C GLN A 52 4.03 -18.39 3.72
N LEU A 53 4.48 -17.62 4.71
CA LEU A 53 5.46 -18.05 5.71
C LEU A 53 4.90 -17.93 7.13
N PRO A 54 5.44 -18.70 8.10
CA PRO A 54 5.15 -18.50 9.52
C PRO A 54 5.63 -17.12 10.02
N PRO A 55 5.00 -16.57 11.08
CA PRO A 55 3.76 -17.06 11.71
C PRO A 55 2.52 -16.80 10.83
N ALA A 56 1.42 -17.51 11.07
CA ALA A 56 0.15 -17.29 10.38
C ALA A 56 0.18 -17.47 8.83
N ARG A 57 0.84 -18.53 8.35
CA ARG A 57 0.75 -18.98 6.95
C ARG A 57 -0.73 -19.16 6.56
N GLY A 58 -1.13 -18.63 5.41
CA GLY A 58 -2.50 -18.68 4.89
C GLY A 58 -3.37 -17.48 5.25
N ARG A 59 -2.97 -16.66 6.23
CA ARG A 59 -3.69 -15.44 6.64
C ARG A 59 -3.76 -14.43 5.50
N LEU A 60 -4.94 -13.91 5.24
CA LEU A 60 -5.13 -12.72 4.41
C LEU A 60 -4.83 -11.48 5.25
N VAL A 61 -4.04 -10.57 4.70
CA VAL A 61 -3.68 -9.30 5.32
C VAL A 61 -4.02 -8.18 4.36
N PHE A 62 -4.88 -7.28 4.80
CA PHE A 62 -5.18 -6.03 4.14
C PHE A 62 -4.83 -4.88 5.09
N CYS A 63 -4.55 -3.69 4.57
CA CYS A 63 -4.38 -2.51 5.42
C CYS A 63 -5.26 -1.37 4.92
N GLY A 64 -5.57 -0.43 5.79
CA GLY A 64 -6.26 0.79 5.41
C GLY A 64 -6.00 1.89 6.40
N HIS A 65 -6.59 3.04 6.13
CA HIS A 65 -6.33 4.27 6.86
C HIS A 65 -7.62 5.00 7.25
N GLY A 66 -7.49 6.03 8.07
CA GLY A 66 -8.63 6.74 8.66
C GLY A 66 -9.00 8.02 7.93
N THR A 67 -9.77 8.87 8.61
CA THR A 67 -9.98 10.27 8.17
C THR A 67 -8.81 11.14 8.61
N PRO A 68 -8.57 12.32 8.01
CA PRO A 68 -7.44 13.18 8.37
C PRO A 68 -7.29 13.51 9.87
N ARG A 69 -8.37 13.54 10.67
CA ARG A 69 -8.31 13.79 12.13
C ARG A 69 -8.03 12.53 12.96
N ARG A 70 -8.34 11.36 12.42
CA ARG A 70 -8.20 10.05 13.07
C ARG A 70 -7.43 9.11 12.15
N ASP A 71 -6.44 9.66 11.46
CA ASP A 71 -5.70 8.91 10.47
C ASP A 71 -4.75 7.95 11.17
N GLY A 72 -4.28 6.96 10.45
CA GLY A 72 -3.49 5.88 10.99
C GLY A 72 -3.71 4.61 10.22
N VAL A 73 -2.69 3.77 10.17
CA VAL A 73 -2.76 2.48 9.48
C VAL A 73 -3.38 1.45 10.40
N THR A 74 -4.39 0.74 9.91
CA THR A 74 -5.01 -0.42 10.57
C THR A 74 -4.90 -1.64 9.66
N LEU A 75 -4.41 -2.75 10.19
CA LEU A 75 -4.43 -4.04 9.50
C LEU A 75 -5.79 -4.73 9.70
N LEU A 76 -6.30 -5.32 8.63
CA LEU A 76 -7.42 -6.26 8.64
C LEU A 76 -6.89 -7.65 8.32
N LEU A 77 -7.23 -8.61 9.18
CA LEU A 77 -6.73 -9.97 9.12
C LEU A 77 -7.90 -10.95 8.95
N SER A 78 -7.67 -11.99 8.14
CA SER A 78 -8.59 -13.12 8.03
C SER A 78 -7.80 -14.42 7.97
N ASP A 79 -8.20 -15.39 8.80
CA ASP A 79 -7.56 -16.69 8.94
C ASP A 79 -8.37 -17.82 8.26
N ASP A 80 -9.52 -17.51 7.66
CA ASP A 80 -10.49 -18.45 7.10
C ASP A 80 -10.79 -18.19 5.60
N GLY A 81 -9.81 -17.66 4.88
CA GLY A 81 -9.95 -17.35 3.44
C GLY A 81 -10.90 -16.18 3.15
N GLY A 82 -11.02 -15.25 4.08
CA GLY A 82 -11.84 -14.05 3.96
C GLY A 82 -13.28 -14.21 4.45
N GLY A 83 -13.64 -15.36 5.03
CA GLY A 83 -14.99 -15.61 5.56
C GLY A 83 -15.36 -14.66 6.70
N SER A 84 -14.42 -14.46 7.62
CA SER A 84 -14.50 -13.50 8.72
C SER A 84 -13.24 -12.65 8.80
N TRP A 85 -13.38 -11.44 9.35
CA TRP A 85 -12.30 -10.47 9.47
C TRP A 85 -12.21 -9.91 10.88
N ARG A 86 -10.99 -9.57 11.30
CA ARG A 86 -10.72 -8.86 12.55
C ARG A 86 -9.67 -7.78 12.35
N ARG A 87 -9.64 -6.80 13.26
CA ARG A 87 -8.54 -5.83 13.32
C ARG A 87 -7.27 -6.52 13.83
N GLY A 88 -6.15 -6.22 13.20
CA GLY A 88 -4.81 -6.53 13.66
C GLY A 88 -4.11 -5.29 14.19
N GLY A 89 -2.83 -5.16 13.87
CA GLY A 89 -1.98 -4.05 14.28
C GLY A 89 -2.53 -2.68 13.84
N VAL A 90 -2.40 -1.71 14.72
CA VAL A 90 -2.82 -0.31 14.52
C VAL A 90 -1.63 0.62 14.76
N LEU A 91 -1.46 1.57 13.86
CA LEU A 91 -0.44 2.62 13.91
C LEU A 91 -1.14 3.98 13.78
N PRO A 92 -1.57 4.59 14.90
CA PRO A 92 -2.32 5.84 14.88
C PRO A 92 -1.44 7.05 14.54
N SER A 93 -2.05 8.11 14.04
CA SER A 93 -1.39 9.41 13.91
C SER A 93 -0.97 10.00 15.26
N ILE A 94 0.05 10.85 15.27
CA ILE A 94 0.53 11.57 16.45
C ILE A 94 0.67 13.05 16.08
N PRO A 95 -0.13 13.96 16.68
CA PRO A 95 -1.21 13.68 17.66
C PRO A 95 -2.42 12.96 17.03
N PHE A 96 -3.18 12.21 17.85
CA PHE A 96 -4.40 11.50 17.42
C PHE A 96 -5.65 12.29 17.80
N GLY A 97 -6.63 12.40 16.90
CA GLY A 97 -7.91 13.08 17.16
C GLY A 97 -7.90 14.58 16.88
N GLU A 98 -6.74 15.14 16.52
CA GLU A 98 -6.55 16.56 16.22
C GLU A 98 -6.32 16.80 14.72
N PRO A 99 -6.58 18.01 14.19
CA PRO A 99 -6.16 18.37 12.84
C PRO A 99 -4.64 18.24 12.71
N PRO A 100 -4.14 17.47 11.72
CA PRO A 100 -2.71 17.28 11.57
C PRO A 100 -2.03 18.57 11.09
N ARG A 101 -0.79 18.77 11.53
CA ARG A 101 0.08 19.88 11.15
C ARG A 101 1.22 19.39 10.26
N PRO A 102 1.87 20.29 9.50
CA PRO A 102 3.09 19.94 8.79
C PRO A 102 4.11 19.30 9.74
N ARG A 103 4.72 18.19 9.31
CA ARG A 103 5.67 17.36 10.07
C ARG A 103 5.09 16.46 11.16
N ASP A 104 3.77 16.46 11.38
CA ASP A 104 3.14 15.49 12.26
C ASP A 104 3.27 14.07 11.69
N PHE A 105 3.26 13.08 12.58
CA PHE A 105 3.24 11.68 12.20
C PHE A 105 1.82 11.31 11.76
N THR A 106 1.59 11.30 10.46
CA THR A 106 0.28 10.97 9.87
C THR A 106 0.49 9.87 8.83
N PRO A 107 0.56 8.60 9.26
CA PRO A 107 0.61 7.47 8.34
C PRO A 107 -0.76 7.25 7.72
N ASP A 108 -0.81 7.22 6.39
CA ASP A 108 -2.03 7.24 5.59
C ASP A 108 -2.00 6.01 4.64
N GLU A 109 -2.43 6.13 3.39
CA GLU A 109 -2.45 5.08 2.36
C GLU A 109 -1.26 4.12 2.41
N CYS A 110 -1.59 2.84 2.49
CA CYS A 110 -0.65 1.78 2.81
C CYS A 110 -0.81 0.56 1.88
N GLN A 111 0.24 -0.25 1.78
CA GLN A 111 0.20 -1.54 1.10
C GLN A 111 1.09 -2.56 1.85
N PRO A 112 0.56 -3.72 2.28
CA PRO A 112 1.35 -4.76 2.96
C PRO A 112 2.13 -5.63 1.96
N TYR A 113 3.26 -6.17 2.39
CA TYR A 113 4.02 -7.21 1.71
C TYR A 113 4.73 -8.11 2.72
N GLU A 114 4.96 -9.37 2.36
CA GLU A 114 5.66 -10.34 3.20
C GLU A 114 7.14 -10.39 2.84
N LEU A 115 8.01 -10.40 3.85
CA LEU A 115 9.46 -10.53 3.69
C LEU A 115 9.90 -12.01 3.74
N PRO A 116 11.10 -12.35 3.23
CA PRO A 116 11.58 -13.74 3.21
C PRO A 116 11.76 -14.38 4.59
N ASP A 117 11.87 -13.57 5.66
CA ASP A 117 11.93 -14.04 7.04
C ASP A 117 10.53 -14.32 7.65
N GLY A 118 9.46 -14.13 6.86
CA GLY A 118 8.07 -14.30 7.28
C GLY A 118 7.46 -13.12 8.01
N SER A 119 8.25 -12.08 8.30
CA SER A 119 7.71 -10.82 8.82
C SER A 119 6.87 -10.10 7.76
N LEU A 120 5.94 -9.28 8.23
CA LEU A 120 5.19 -8.37 7.38
C LEU A 120 5.84 -7.00 7.40
N ALA A 121 5.90 -6.36 6.23
CA ALA A 121 6.21 -4.96 6.10
C ALA A 121 5.01 -4.23 5.49
N VAL A 122 4.82 -2.99 5.88
CA VAL A 122 3.76 -2.12 5.38
C VAL A 122 4.41 -0.87 4.81
N ASN A 123 4.28 -0.69 3.50
CA ASN A 123 4.71 0.54 2.81
C ASN A 123 3.64 1.61 3.06
N ILE A 124 4.01 2.77 3.60
CA ILE A 124 3.08 3.77 4.15
C ILE A 124 3.35 5.16 3.59
N ARG A 125 2.28 5.85 3.19
CA ARG A 125 2.29 7.25 2.77
C ARG A 125 2.58 8.14 3.97
N ASN A 126 3.60 8.98 3.84
CA ASN A 126 3.97 9.96 4.85
C ASN A 126 3.21 11.27 4.61
N GLN A 127 1.95 11.33 5.06
CA GLN A 127 1.00 12.35 4.60
C GLN A 127 1.48 13.79 4.84
N ASN A 128 2.06 14.04 6.02
CA ASN A 128 2.49 15.38 6.44
C ASN A 128 4.02 15.55 6.49
N GLY A 129 4.77 14.59 5.94
CA GLY A 129 6.22 14.69 5.82
C GLY A 129 6.96 14.61 7.16
N PHE A 130 6.53 13.70 8.04
CA PHE A 130 7.19 13.37 9.30
C PHE A 130 8.67 13.05 9.05
N ARG A 131 9.56 13.89 9.61
CA ARG A 131 11.03 13.89 9.45
C ARG A 131 11.57 14.08 8.02
N CYS A 132 10.90 13.56 6.98
CA CYS A 132 11.30 13.63 5.57
C CYS A 132 10.07 13.78 4.66
N ARG A 133 10.28 14.11 3.38
CA ARG A 133 9.30 13.90 2.30
C ARG A 133 9.62 12.60 1.55
N CYS A 134 9.41 11.49 2.24
CA CYS A 134 9.81 10.16 1.81
C CYS A 134 8.83 9.10 2.31
N ARG A 135 8.87 7.88 1.75
CA ARG A 135 8.06 6.76 2.23
C ARG A 135 8.42 6.37 3.66
N LEU A 136 7.43 5.83 4.37
CA LEU A 136 7.65 5.13 5.63
C LEU A 136 7.45 3.63 5.39
N VAL A 137 8.14 2.80 6.16
CA VAL A 137 7.84 1.37 6.30
C VAL A 137 7.63 1.04 7.76
N ALA A 138 6.60 0.26 8.08
CA ALA A 138 6.40 -0.33 9.40
C ALA A 138 6.52 -1.86 9.31
N ARG A 139 6.95 -2.53 10.37
CA ARG A 139 7.14 -4.00 10.40
C ARG A 139 6.30 -4.66 11.49
N SER A 140 5.82 -5.85 11.18
CA SER A 140 5.13 -6.75 12.12
C SER A 140 5.79 -8.12 12.07
N TRP A 141 6.10 -8.67 13.25
CA TRP A 141 6.77 -9.97 13.40
C TRP A 141 5.83 -11.07 13.88
N ASP A 142 4.56 -10.75 14.11
CA ASP A 142 3.53 -11.64 14.67
C ASP A 142 2.39 -11.92 13.68
N GLY A 143 2.69 -11.83 12.37
CA GLY A 143 1.70 -12.12 11.33
C GLY A 143 0.60 -11.05 11.24
N GLY A 144 0.90 -9.82 11.64
CA GLY A 144 0.02 -8.66 11.51
C GLY A 144 -0.80 -8.35 12.76
N ASP A 145 -0.62 -9.09 13.85
CA ASP A 145 -1.36 -8.89 15.09
C ASP A 145 -0.98 -7.56 15.78
N THR A 146 0.28 -7.14 15.68
CA THR A 146 0.75 -5.83 16.14
C THR A 146 1.50 -5.06 15.05
N LEU A 147 1.49 -3.72 15.14
CA LEU A 147 2.23 -2.82 14.26
C LEU A 147 2.81 -1.66 15.09
N PRO A 148 3.85 -1.90 15.91
CA PRO A 148 4.27 -0.94 16.93
C PRO A 148 4.92 0.30 16.30
N PRO A 149 4.76 1.51 16.87
CA PRO A 149 5.41 2.72 16.37
C PRO A 149 6.94 2.62 16.28
N SER A 150 7.58 1.81 17.14
CA SER A 150 9.03 1.55 17.11
C SER A 150 9.48 0.76 15.87
N SER A 151 8.56 0.13 15.12
CA SER A 151 8.86 -0.56 13.87
C SER A 151 8.91 0.38 12.65
N VAL A 152 8.58 1.66 12.83
CA VAL A 152 8.48 2.62 11.73
C VAL A 152 9.86 3.17 11.37
N THR A 153 10.23 2.99 10.10
CA THR A 153 11.47 3.50 9.52
C THR A 153 11.16 4.42 8.34
N PRO A 154 11.58 5.70 8.37
CA PRO A 154 11.58 6.55 7.18
C PRO A 154 12.60 6.04 6.16
N LEU A 155 12.29 6.14 4.87
CA LEU A 155 13.14 5.71 3.77
C LEU A 155 13.58 6.90 2.90
N PRO A 156 14.60 7.69 3.30
CA PRO A 156 15.03 8.88 2.55
C PRO A 156 15.45 8.60 1.11
N GLN A 157 15.82 7.35 0.76
CA GLN A 157 16.14 6.97 -0.62
C GLN A 157 14.91 6.88 -1.53
N LEU A 158 13.69 6.93 -0.96
CA LEU A 158 12.40 6.90 -1.65
C LEU A 158 11.64 8.23 -1.45
N PRO A 159 12.00 9.30 -2.19
CA PRO A 159 11.28 10.57 -2.12
C PRO A 159 9.82 10.39 -2.54
N ASP A 160 8.90 11.02 -1.82
CA ASP A 160 7.46 10.84 -2.02
C ASP A 160 6.68 12.17 -1.84
N PRO A 161 5.74 12.49 -2.76
CA PRO A 161 4.95 13.71 -2.71
C PRO A 161 3.63 13.54 -1.94
N ALA A 162 3.54 12.56 -1.02
CA ALA A 162 2.31 12.12 -0.35
C ALA A 162 1.28 11.54 -1.34
N VAL A 163 1.55 10.32 -1.79
CA VAL A 163 0.71 9.58 -2.75
C VAL A 163 0.75 8.08 -2.48
N ALA A 164 -0.28 7.34 -2.88
CA ALA A 164 -0.24 5.89 -2.90
C ALA A 164 0.89 5.39 -3.81
N ALA A 165 1.57 4.33 -3.38
CA ALA A 165 2.72 3.76 -4.06
C ALA A 165 2.63 2.23 -4.10
N GLY A 166 3.06 1.64 -5.20
CA GLY A 166 3.09 0.19 -5.36
C GLY A 166 4.34 -0.42 -4.74
N VAL A 167 4.20 -1.60 -4.14
CA VAL A 167 5.32 -2.42 -3.64
C VAL A 167 5.08 -3.90 -3.92
N LEU A 168 6.03 -4.60 -4.51
CA LEU A 168 5.90 -6.02 -4.83
C LEU A 168 7.22 -6.74 -4.55
N LEU A 169 7.21 -7.74 -3.68
CA LEU A 169 8.31 -8.70 -3.55
C LEU A 169 8.02 -9.89 -4.46
N THR A 170 8.89 -10.14 -5.43
CA THR A 170 8.79 -11.33 -6.30
C THR A 170 10.18 -11.78 -6.71
N ARG A 171 10.40 -13.10 -6.79
CA ARG A 171 11.68 -13.70 -7.20
C ARG A 171 12.90 -13.16 -6.41
N GLY A 172 12.70 -12.85 -5.13
CA GLY A 172 13.76 -12.31 -4.25
C GLY A 172 14.09 -10.83 -4.47
N VAL A 173 13.36 -10.12 -5.32
CA VAL A 173 13.58 -8.70 -5.62
C VAL A 173 12.37 -7.90 -5.17
N LEU A 174 12.62 -6.86 -4.36
CA LEU A 174 11.59 -5.93 -3.91
C LEU A 174 11.47 -4.78 -4.91
N PHE A 175 10.34 -4.67 -5.58
CA PHE A 175 10.02 -3.57 -6.49
C PHE A 175 9.18 -2.52 -5.78
N PHE A 176 9.39 -1.26 -6.13
CA PHE A 176 8.64 -0.11 -5.63
C PHE A 176 8.37 0.89 -6.76
N SER A 177 7.15 1.43 -6.81
CA SER A 177 6.76 2.44 -7.79
C SER A 177 6.07 3.63 -7.14
N ASN A 178 6.56 4.83 -7.43
CA ASN A 178 5.89 6.07 -7.09
C ASN A 178 6.33 7.22 -8.02
N PRO A 179 5.63 8.37 -8.02
CA PRO A 179 6.18 9.63 -8.51
C PRO A 179 7.38 10.04 -7.64
N ALA A 180 8.60 9.90 -8.18
CA ALA A 180 9.85 10.03 -7.40
C ALA A 180 10.24 11.51 -7.20
N SER A 181 9.45 12.22 -6.38
CA SER A 181 9.58 13.64 -6.10
C SER A 181 9.18 13.93 -4.66
N THR A 182 9.74 14.96 -4.04
CA THR A 182 9.41 15.33 -2.66
C THR A 182 8.19 16.25 -2.54
N SER A 183 7.65 16.74 -3.66
CA SER A 183 6.62 17.78 -3.67
C SER A 183 5.60 17.69 -4.81
N GLN A 184 5.91 16.99 -5.90
CA GLN A 184 5.07 16.98 -7.10
C GLN A 184 4.74 15.56 -7.54
N ARG A 185 3.50 15.33 -7.96
CA ARG A 185 3.04 14.06 -8.55
C ARG A 185 3.50 13.96 -10.02
N VAL A 186 4.80 13.77 -10.22
CA VAL A 186 5.48 13.66 -11.52
C VAL A 186 6.62 12.64 -11.47
N ASN A 187 7.14 12.23 -12.64
CA ASN A 187 8.26 11.30 -12.75
C ASN A 187 7.99 9.94 -12.07
N LEU A 188 6.93 9.24 -12.49
CA LEU A 188 6.70 7.86 -12.05
C LEU A 188 7.95 7.01 -12.34
N THR A 189 8.51 6.45 -11.29
CA THR A 189 9.77 5.73 -11.32
C THR A 189 9.60 4.38 -10.64
N LEU A 190 10.05 3.33 -11.31
CA LEU A 190 10.21 2.01 -10.75
C LEU A 190 11.62 1.88 -10.14
N ARG A 191 11.69 1.44 -8.90
CA ARG A 191 12.94 1.14 -8.19
C ARG A 191 12.91 -0.30 -7.71
N TRP A 192 14.07 -0.87 -7.46
CA TRP A 192 14.19 -2.21 -6.91
C TRP A 192 15.31 -2.34 -5.90
N SER A 193 15.16 -3.33 -5.04
CA SER A 193 16.10 -3.70 -3.98
C SER A 193 16.34 -5.20 -4.00
N PHE A 194 17.60 -5.59 -3.86
CA PHE A 194 18.05 -6.98 -3.75
C PHE A 194 18.23 -7.43 -2.29
N ASP A 195 18.02 -6.52 -1.33
CA ASP A 195 18.29 -6.71 0.10
C ASP A 195 17.09 -6.30 0.97
N ASN A 196 15.88 -6.63 0.48
CA ASN A 196 14.61 -6.45 1.19
C ASN A 196 14.30 -5.00 1.60
N GLY A 197 14.75 -4.03 0.78
CA GLY A 197 14.49 -2.60 0.94
C GLY A 197 15.54 -1.85 1.75
N SER A 198 16.67 -2.49 2.11
CA SER A 198 17.74 -1.84 2.86
C SER A 198 18.52 -0.85 1.99
N THR A 199 18.76 -1.23 0.73
CA THR A 199 19.33 -0.37 -0.31
C THR A 199 18.51 -0.46 -1.59
N TRP A 200 18.60 0.58 -2.42
CA TRP A 200 17.87 0.69 -3.69
C TRP A 200 18.86 0.89 -4.83
N TRP A 201 18.72 0.09 -5.89
CA TRP A 201 19.71 0.05 -6.95
C TRP A 201 19.57 1.22 -7.93
N GLY A 202 20.69 1.91 -8.17
CA GLY A 202 20.78 2.98 -9.16
C GLY A 202 19.77 4.12 -8.95
N ARG A 203 19.32 4.74 -10.04
CA ARG A 203 18.30 5.80 -10.03
C ARG A 203 16.87 5.29 -10.25
N GLY A 204 16.71 3.99 -10.51
CA GLY A 204 15.46 3.40 -10.98
C GLY A 204 15.18 3.66 -12.47
N LEU A 205 14.12 3.02 -12.96
CA LEU A 205 13.59 3.18 -14.32
C LEU A 205 12.47 4.21 -14.31
N ARG A 206 12.64 5.33 -15.03
CA ARG A 206 11.55 6.30 -15.22
C ARG A 206 10.53 5.74 -16.21
N VAL A 207 9.34 5.41 -15.72
CA VAL A 207 8.23 4.86 -16.50
C VAL A 207 7.44 5.97 -17.19
N TRP A 208 7.25 7.10 -16.51
CA TRP A 208 6.55 8.26 -17.07
C TRP A 208 7.12 9.57 -16.53
N ALA A 209 7.50 10.50 -17.40
CA ALA A 209 8.12 11.76 -17.00
C ALA A 209 7.10 12.81 -16.50
N GLY A 210 5.88 12.78 -17.03
CA GLY A 210 4.86 13.79 -16.75
C GLY A 210 4.10 13.58 -15.43
N PRO A 211 2.96 14.30 -15.27
CA PRO A 211 2.02 14.08 -14.19
C PRO A 211 1.66 12.60 -14.03
N SER A 212 1.84 12.08 -12.82
CA SER A 212 1.60 10.68 -12.46
C SER A 212 1.18 10.55 -11.01
N GLY A 213 0.25 9.65 -10.75
CA GLY A 213 -0.37 9.46 -9.45
C GLY A 213 -0.14 8.06 -8.91
N TYR A 214 -1.25 7.40 -8.59
CA TYR A 214 -1.26 6.13 -7.89
C TYR A 214 -0.65 5.06 -8.78
N SER A 215 -0.07 4.03 -8.15
CA SER A 215 0.44 2.88 -8.88
C SER A 215 0.33 1.60 -8.07
N SER A 216 0.22 0.47 -8.77
CA SER A 216 0.25 -0.87 -8.18
C SER A 216 0.91 -1.85 -9.16
N MET A 217 1.36 -2.99 -8.66
CA MET A 217 2.13 -3.95 -9.43
C MET A 217 1.63 -5.38 -9.25
N ALA A 218 1.82 -6.19 -10.28
CA ALA A 218 1.64 -7.63 -10.21
C ALA A 218 2.72 -8.34 -11.03
N ALA A 219 3.04 -9.57 -10.66
CA ALA A 219 3.90 -10.43 -11.45
C ALA A 219 3.28 -11.82 -11.54
N PRO A 220 3.47 -12.54 -12.66
CA PRO A 220 3.12 -13.96 -12.72
C PRO A 220 3.87 -14.75 -11.64
N PRO A 221 3.31 -15.90 -11.21
CA PRO A 221 4.05 -16.86 -10.41
C PRO A 221 5.39 -17.24 -11.07
N PRO A 222 6.39 -17.65 -10.28
CA PRO A 222 7.61 -18.23 -10.84
C PRO A 222 7.28 -19.38 -11.80
N GLY A 223 7.87 -19.34 -12.99
CA GLY A 223 7.60 -20.28 -14.06
C GLY A 223 8.56 -20.11 -15.23
N PRO A 224 8.42 -20.92 -16.30
CA PRO A 224 9.35 -20.95 -17.43
C PRO A 224 9.25 -19.73 -18.36
N ALA A 225 8.16 -18.97 -18.28
CA ALA A 225 8.00 -17.75 -19.05
C ALA A 225 9.01 -16.67 -18.62
N PRO A 226 9.39 -15.75 -19.52
CA PRO A 226 10.21 -14.60 -19.18
C PRO A 226 9.65 -13.87 -17.95
N PRO A 227 10.51 -13.46 -16.99
CA PRO A 227 10.03 -12.78 -15.81
C PRO A 227 9.49 -11.40 -16.21
N LEU A 228 8.18 -11.21 -16.08
CA LEU A 228 7.48 -9.96 -16.38
C LEU A 228 6.97 -9.31 -15.09
N LEU A 229 7.00 -7.97 -15.10
CA LEU A 229 6.36 -7.13 -14.11
C LEU A 229 5.28 -6.28 -14.81
N TYR A 230 4.06 -6.33 -14.27
CA TYR A 230 2.96 -5.49 -14.71
C TYR A 230 2.80 -4.32 -13.73
N LEU A 231 2.84 -3.10 -14.24
CA LEU A 231 2.68 -1.87 -13.47
C LEU A 231 1.47 -1.11 -13.99
N ILE A 232 0.43 -1.01 -13.17
CA ILE A 232 -0.73 -0.16 -13.44
C ILE A 232 -0.55 1.17 -12.71
N TYR A 233 -0.82 2.28 -13.38
CA TYR A 233 -0.58 3.61 -12.81
C TYR A 233 -1.45 4.71 -13.42
N GLU A 234 -1.68 5.76 -12.66
CA GLU A 234 -2.32 6.98 -13.14
C GLU A 234 -1.31 7.90 -13.82
N LYS A 235 -1.70 8.49 -14.96
CA LYS A 235 -0.90 9.48 -15.67
C LYS A 235 -1.75 10.51 -16.40
N GLY A 236 -1.12 11.61 -16.76
CA GLY A 236 -1.69 12.57 -17.70
C GLY A 236 -0.66 13.51 -18.32
N ARG A 237 -1.17 14.47 -19.10
CA ARG A 237 -0.40 15.57 -19.68
C ARG A 237 -0.35 16.77 -18.74
N ASN A 238 -1.47 17.13 -18.13
CA ASN A 238 -1.61 18.29 -17.24
C ASN A 238 -1.86 17.88 -15.79
N HIS A 239 -2.66 16.83 -15.56
CA HIS A 239 -3.02 16.33 -14.24
C HIS A 239 -2.63 14.85 -14.07
N PRO A 240 -2.30 14.40 -12.84
CA PRO A 240 -1.86 13.03 -12.61
C PRO A 240 -2.98 11.99 -12.80
N THR A 241 -4.25 12.38 -12.75
CA THR A 241 -5.43 11.50 -12.73
C THR A 241 -6.24 11.55 -14.04
N GLU A 242 -5.61 11.80 -15.19
CA GLU A 242 -6.32 11.87 -16.47
C GLU A 242 -6.63 10.47 -17.05
N THR A 243 -5.70 9.54 -16.90
CA THR A 243 -5.81 8.19 -17.47
C THR A 243 -5.13 7.15 -16.57
N VAL A 244 -5.59 5.90 -16.65
CA VAL A 244 -4.89 4.75 -16.09
C VAL A 244 -4.16 4.04 -17.23
N SER A 245 -2.90 3.71 -17.02
CA SER A 245 -2.03 3.02 -17.98
C SER A 245 -1.47 1.73 -17.38
N LEU A 246 -1.25 0.75 -18.24
CA LEU A 246 -0.56 -0.50 -17.91
C LEU A 246 0.77 -0.53 -18.65
N ALA A 247 1.88 -0.68 -17.91
CA ALA A 247 3.20 -0.96 -18.45
C ALA A 247 3.56 -2.43 -18.20
N THR A 248 4.12 -3.08 -19.20
CA THR A 248 4.74 -4.42 -19.07
C THR A 248 6.24 -4.23 -19.13
N ILE A 249 6.93 -4.68 -18.09
CA ILE A 249 8.37 -4.51 -17.91
C ILE A 249 9.02 -5.89 -17.93
N SER A 250 9.96 -6.10 -18.85
CA SER A 250 10.81 -7.28 -18.84
C SER A 250 11.81 -7.19 -17.69
N LEU A 251 11.87 -8.22 -16.86
CA LEU A 251 12.93 -8.41 -15.88
C LEU A 251 14.07 -9.27 -16.44
N ALA A 252 13.94 -9.76 -17.68
CA ALA A 252 15.05 -10.36 -18.40
C ALA A 252 15.96 -9.23 -18.90
N GLY A 253 17.06 -9.04 -18.20
CA GLY A 253 18.24 -8.31 -18.65
C GLY A 253 19.45 -9.09 -18.18
N ASP A 254 20.34 -9.43 -19.10
CA ASP A 254 21.71 -9.72 -18.73
C ASP A 254 22.34 -8.43 -18.16
N PRO A 255 23.32 -8.54 -17.23
CA PRO A 255 23.98 -7.40 -16.61
C PRO A 255 24.49 -6.33 -17.59
#